data_AF-A1K8Z5-F1
#
_entry.id   AF-A1K8Z5-F1
#
_cell.length_a   1.000
_cell.length_b   1.000
_cell.length_c   1.000
_cell.angle_alpha   90.00
_cell.angle_beta   90.00
_cell.angle_gamma   90.00
#
_symmetry.space_group_name_H-M   'P 1'
#
loop_
_entity.id
_entity.type
_entity.pdbx_description
1 polymer ?
#
loop_
_entity_poly.entity_id
_entity_poly.type
_entity_poly.pdbx_seq_one_letter_code
_entity_poly.pdbx_strand_id
1 'polypeptide(L)'
;MANWIHRHSPLVVVDEAHNNRTDRFFKTLGRLNPSCVVELTATPVAGNNVLYHVSPQELRAEQMIKLPIVLAEHPEGWPQCLRDAVLTRDGLMSPTPPRTPRERSAPAFLSRSK
;
A
#
# COMPACT_ATOMS: atom_id res chain seq x y z
N MET A 1 19.80 -15.94 17.99
CA MET A 1 18.50 -15.26 18.00
C MET A 1 17.32 -16.20 17.77
N ALA A 2 17.30 -17.03 16.72
CA ALA A 2 16.14 -17.89 16.40
C ALA A 2 15.65 -18.79 17.57
N ASN A 3 16.55 -19.42 18.34
CA ASN A 3 16.16 -20.26 19.48
C ASN A 3 15.47 -19.49 20.62
N TRP A 4 15.80 -18.21 20.81
CA TRP A 4 15.19 -17.39 21.85
C TRP A 4 13.75 -17.03 21.47
N ILE A 5 13.53 -16.60 20.22
CA ILE A 5 12.19 -16.32 19.70
C ILE A 5 11.30 -17.57 19.77
N HIS A 6 11.84 -18.73 19.35
CA HIS A 6 11.13 -20.00 19.38
C HIS A 6 10.62 -20.39 20.77
N ARG A 7 11.39 -20.11 21.82
CA ARG A 7 11.02 -20.43 23.21
C ARG A 7 9.90 -19.54 23.76
N HIS A 8 9.74 -18.33 23.23
CA HIS A 8 8.75 -17.35 23.69
C HIS A 8 7.40 -17.45 23.00
N SER A 9 7.27 -18.31 21.99
CA SER A 9 6.03 -18.51 21.23
C SER A 9 5.28 -17.23 20.88
N PRO A 10 5.90 -16.31 20.12
CA PRO A 10 5.40 -14.95 19.96
C PRO A 10 4.09 -14.90 19.16
N LEU A 11 3.36 -13.79 19.32
CA LEU A 11 2.38 -13.36 18.32
C LEU A 11 3.13 -12.79 17.12
N VAL A 12 2.83 -13.29 15.92
CA VAL A 12 3.47 -12.83 14.67
C VAL A 12 2.47 -12.07 13.82
N VAL A 13 2.83 -10.84 13.47
CA VAL A 13 2.07 -10.03 12.51
C VAL A 13 2.76 -10.12 11.16
N VAL A 14 2.01 -10.51 10.13
CA VAL A 14 2.48 -10.59 8.75
C VAL A 14 1.76 -9.52 7.95
N ASP A 15 2.53 -8.57 7.43
CA ASP A 15 2.01 -7.58 6.49
C ASP A 15 2.13 -8.09 5.04
N GLU A 16 1.14 -7.76 4.21
CA GLU A 16 0.97 -8.23 2.84
C GLU A 16 1.10 -9.75 2.68
N ALA A 17 0.42 -10.48 3.56
CA ALA A 17 0.51 -11.94 3.65
C ALA A 17 0.12 -12.67 2.36
N HIS A 18 -0.69 -12.06 1.49
CA HIS A 18 -1.06 -12.63 0.20
C HIS A 18 0.15 -12.81 -0.75
N ASN A 19 1.22 -12.01 -0.57
CA ASN A 19 2.36 -12.00 -1.49
C ASN A 19 3.36 -13.14 -1.23
N ASN A 20 3.34 -13.76 -0.05
CA ASN A 20 4.39 -14.66 0.43
C ASN A 20 3.92 -16.08 0.81
N ARG A 21 2.80 -16.57 0.29
CA ARG A 21 2.26 -17.91 0.61
C ARG A 21 2.99 -19.07 -0.09
N THR A 22 4.29 -19.19 0.14
CA THR A 22 5.09 -20.33 -0.34
C THR A 22 5.32 -21.35 0.78
N ASP A 23 5.57 -22.61 0.43
CA ASP A 23 5.95 -23.64 1.41
C ASP A 23 7.16 -23.23 2.25
N ARG A 24 8.09 -22.50 1.64
CA ARG A 24 9.28 -21.97 2.33
C ARG A 24 8.91 -20.93 3.38
N PHE A 25 7.93 -20.07 3.10
CA PHE A 25 7.43 -19.09 4.07
C PHE A 25 6.81 -19.80 5.27
N PHE A 26 5.90 -20.75 5.05
CA PHE A 26 5.27 -21.50 6.14
C PHE A 26 6.28 -22.30 6.98
N LYS A 27 7.26 -22.94 6.33
CA LYS A 27 8.36 -23.63 7.04
C LYS A 27 9.19 -22.67 7.88
N THR A 28 9.47 -21.47 7.38
CA THR A 28 10.25 -20.47 8.11
C THR A 28 9.47 -19.91 9.29
N LEU A 29 8.19 -19.58 9.07
CA LEU A 29 7.28 -19.08 10.09
C LEU A 29 7.08 -20.11 11.21
N GLY A 30 6.90 -21.38 10.86
CA GLY A 30 6.77 -22.47 11.84
C GLY A 30 7.99 -22.63 12.75
N ARG A 31 9.20 -22.30 12.28
CA ARG A 31 10.41 -22.34 13.13
C ARG A 31 10.40 -21.29 14.23
N LEU A 32 9.60 -20.23 14.11
CA LEU A 32 9.41 -19.24 15.16
C LEU A 32 8.47 -19.72 16.27
N ASN A 33 7.79 -20.86 16.09
CA ASN A 33 6.81 -21.41 17.03
C ASN A 33 5.75 -20.40 17.48
N PRO A 34 5.08 -19.67 16.56
CA PRO A 34 4.15 -18.62 16.93
C PRO A 34 2.95 -19.16 17.72
N SER A 35 2.50 -18.41 18.73
CA SER A 35 1.23 -18.70 19.44
C SER A 35 0.01 -18.26 18.63
N CYS A 36 0.16 -17.24 17.79
CA CYS A 36 -0.87 -16.73 16.89
C CYS A 36 -0.20 -16.04 15.70
N VAL A 37 -0.84 -16.11 14.53
CA VAL A 37 -0.43 -15.38 13.33
C VAL A 37 -1.58 -14.46 12.93
N VAL A 38 -1.28 -13.16 12.85
CA VAL A 38 -2.22 -12.13 12.40
C VAL A 38 -1.75 -11.63 11.04
N GLU A 39 -2.58 -11.81 10.03
CA GLU A 39 -2.30 -11.34 8.67
C GLU A 39 -2.98 -9.99 8.43
N LEU A 40 -2.19 -8.99 8.04
CA LEU A 40 -2.66 -7.71 7.55
C LEU A 40 -2.56 -7.73 6.02
N THR A 41 -3.69 -7.55 5.34
CA THR A 41 -3.74 -7.58 3.87
C THR A 41 -4.97 -6.81 3.39
N ALA A 42 -4.83 -6.09 2.28
CA ALA A 42 -5.97 -5.51 1.58
C ALA A 42 -6.77 -6.55 0.79
N THR A 43 -6.15 -7.69 0.47
CA THR A 43 -6.71 -8.77 -0.36
C THR A 43 -6.67 -10.08 0.42
N PRO A 44 -7.70 -10.37 1.23
CA PRO A 44 -7.75 -11.63 1.98
C PRO A 44 -7.92 -12.81 1.01
N VAL A 45 -7.20 -13.91 1.27
CA VAL A 45 -7.29 -15.15 0.49
C VAL A 45 -8.39 -16.04 1.08
N ALA A 46 -9.10 -16.76 0.21
CA ALA A 46 -10.10 -17.74 0.64
C ALA A 46 -9.47 -18.80 1.57
N GLY A 47 -10.14 -19.09 2.69
CA GLY A 47 -9.70 -20.07 3.69
C GLY A 47 -8.98 -19.49 4.92
N ASN A 48 -8.72 -18.18 4.95
CA ASN A 48 -8.27 -17.50 6.17
C ASN A 48 -9.46 -17.11 7.06
N ASN A 49 -9.24 -17.07 8.38
CA ASN A 49 -10.19 -16.50 9.33
C ASN A 49 -10.14 -14.97 9.25
N VAL A 50 -11.15 -14.35 8.63
CA VAL A 50 -11.26 -12.89 8.56
C VAL A 50 -11.83 -12.37 9.87
N LEU A 51 -11.00 -11.70 10.67
CA LEU A 51 -11.41 -11.11 11.95
C LEU A 51 -12.07 -9.75 11.77
N TYR A 52 -11.58 -8.95 10.82
CA TYR A 52 -12.10 -7.62 10.52
C TYR A 52 -11.82 -7.26 9.06
N HIS A 53 -12.75 -6.55 8.43
CA HIS A 53 -12.65 -6.11 7.04
C HIS A 53 -13.21 -4.70 6.92
N VAL A 54 -12.44 -3.82 6.28
CA VAL A 54 -12.88 -2.46 5.96
C VAL A 54 -12.95 -2.33 4.44
N SER A 55 -14.08 -1.88 3.94
CA SER A 55 -14.28 -1.65 2.52
C SER A 55 -13.58 -0.36 2.05
N PRO A 56 -13.17 -0.27 0.77
CA PRO A 56 -12.65 0.97 0.20
C PRO A 56 -13.61 2.17 0.32
N GLN A 57 -14.93 1.91 0.35
CA GLN A 57 -15.96 2.93 0.50
C GLN A 57 -15.94 3.56 1.90
N GLU A 58 -15.76 2.74 2.94
CA GLU A 58 -15.65 3.22 4.33
C GLU A 58 -14.36 4.04 4.52
N LEU A 59 -13.24 3.54 4.00
CA LEU A 59 -11.97 4.29 4.01
C LEU A 59 -12.08 5.63 3.27
N ARG A 60 -12.87 5.69 2.18
CA ARG A 60 -13.17 6.93 1.46
C ARG A 60 -14.00 7.90 2.30
N ALA A 61 -15.05 7.40 2.95
CA ALA A 61 -15.94 8.21 3.78
C ALA A 61 -15.17 8.85 4.94
N GLU A 62 -14.26 8.11 5.56
CA GLU A 62 -13.39 8.56 6.66
C GLU A 62 -12.15 9.37 6.19
N GLN A 63 -12.09 9.75 4.90
CA GLN A 63 -10.98 10.51 4.31
C GLN A 63 -9.59 9.88 4.53
N MET A 64 -9.53 8.55 4.69
CA MET A 64 -8.29 7.79 4.93
C MET A 64 -7.54 7.43 3.65
N ILE A 65 -8.13 7.66 2.47
CA ILE A 65 -7.51 7.43 1.16
C ILE A 65 -7.48 8.71 0.32
N LYS A 66 -6.35 8.94 -0.37
CA LYS A 66 -6.22 10.05 -1.33
C LYS A 66 -6.86 9.63 -2.64
N LEU A 67 -8.04 10.19 -2.93
CA LEU A 67 -8.70 10.07 -4.23
C LEU A 67 -8.85 11.46 -4.87
N PRO A 68 -8.71 11.56 -6.20
CA PRO A 68 -8.56 10.47 -7.17
C PRO A 68 -7.10 9.98 -7.34
N ILE A 69 -6.91 8.67 -7.55
CA ILE A 69 -5.65 8.11 -8.06
C ILE A 69 -5.56 8.51 -9.53
N VAL A 70 -4.64 9.42 -9.87
CA VAL A 70 -4.41 9.82 -11.26
C VAL A 70 -3.43 8.82 -11.89
N LEU A 71 -3.94 7.89 -12.71
CA LEU A 71 -3.10 7.08 -13.58
C LEU A 71 -2.82 7.87 -14.87
N ALA A 72 -1.55 8.21 -15.08
CA ALA A 72 -1.07 8.73 -16.36
C ALA A 72 -0.64 7.55 -17.23
N GLU A 73 -1.27 7.40 -18.40
CA GLU A 73 -0.80 6.47 -19.42
C GLU A 73 0.34 7.13 -20.21
N HIS A 74 1.37 6.34 -20.54
CA HIS A 74 2.51 6.77 -21.35
C HIS A 74 2.59 5.89 -22.62
N PRO A 75 1.82 6.22 -23.68
CA PRO A 75 1.73 5.38 -24.88
C PRO A 75 3.06 5.20 -25.61
N GLU A 76 3.98 6.17 -25.50
CA GLU A 76 5.33 6.07 -26.09
C GLU A 76 6.31 5.24 -25.24
N GLY A 77 5.82 4.64 -24.15
CA GLY A 77 6.56 3.71 -23.33
C GLY A 77 7.30 4.35 -22.14
N TRP A 78 8.15 3.54 -21.52
CA TRP A 78 8.81 3.88 -20.27
C TRP A 78 9.70 5.13 -20.28
N PRO A 79 10.33 5.59 -21.39
CA PRO A 79 11.14 6.81 -21.37
C PRO A 79 10.31 8.07 -21.10
N GLN A 80 9.10 8.13 -21.65
CA GLN A 80 8.15 9.20 -21.38
C GLN A 80 7.68 9.17 -19.91
N CYS A 81 7.39 7.98 -19.39
CA CYS A 81 7.05 7.79 -17.97
C CYS A 81 8.14 8.33 -17.04
N LEU A 82 9.41 7.99 -17.31
CA LEU A 82 10.52 8.45 -16.49
C LEU A 82 10.69 9.98 -16.54
N ARG A 83 10.57 10.58 -17.72
CA ARG A 83 10.61 12.05 -17.88
C ARG A 83 9.51 12.73 -17.09
N ASP A 84 8.27 12.26 -17.24
CA ASP A 84 7.11 12.87 -16.59
C ASP A 84 7.17 12.70 -15.05
N ALA A 85 7.72 11.59 -14.56
CA ALA A 85 7.98 11.37 -13.14
C ALA A 85 9.02 12.35 -12.57
N VAL A 86 10.11 12.62 -13.30
CA VAL A 86 11.12 13.62 -12.92
C VAL A 86 10.53 15.02 -12.87
N LEU A 87 9.78 15.41 -13.90
CA LEU A 87 9.09 16.71 -13.94
C LEU A 87 8.11 16.87 -12.77
N THR A 88 7.36 15.82 -12.45
CA THR A 88 6.41 15.81 -11.33
C THR A 88 7.14 15.98 -9.99
N ARG A 89 8.24 15.25 -9.78
CA ARG A 89 9.08 15.37 -8.57
C ARG A 89 9.61 16.79 -8.41
N ASP A 90 10.16 17.38 -9.47
CA ASP A 90 10.75 18.71 -9.42
C ASP A 90 9.68 19.79 -9.14
N GLY A 91 8.48 19.63 -9.69
CA GLY A 91 7.31 20.46 -9.35
C GLY A 91 6.90 20.35 -7.88
N LEU A 92 6.93 19.13 -7.30
CA LEU A 92 6.62 18.90 -5.88
C LEU A 92 7.72 19.38 -4.92
N MET A 93 8.98 19.41 -5.36
CA MET A 93 10.12 19.89 -4.57
C MET A 93 10.17 21.42 -4.47
N SER A 94 9.52 22.14 -5.39
CA SER A 94 9.34 23.58 -5.25
C SER A 94 8.45 23.88 -4.02
N PRO A 95 8.79 24.89 -3.18
CA PRO A 95 8.05 25.17 -1.95
C PRO A 95 6.64 25.68 -2.29
N THR A 96 5.72 24.74 -2.48
CA THR A 96 4.30 25.00 -2.68
C THR A 96 3.66 25.12 -1.30
N PRO A 97 2.93 26.21 -0.99
CA PRO A 97 2.24 26.32 0.29
C PRO A 97 1.25 25.15 0.47
N PRO A 98 1.01 24.71 1.73
CA PRO A 98 0.16 23.56 1.99
C PRO A 98 -1.24 23.79 1.43
N ARG A 99 -1.62 22.99 0.42
CA ARG A 99 -2.94 23.04 -0.19
C ARG A 99 -4.03 22.72 0.83
N THR A 100 -5.11 23.49 0.80
CA THR A 100 -6.28 23.26 1.66
C THR A 100 -6.90 21.89 1.35
N PRO A 101 -7.61 21.24 2.29
CA PRO A 101 -8.22 19.93 2.06
C PRO A 101 -9.12 19.88 0.81
N ARG A 102 -9.74 21.01 0.46
CA ARG A 102 -10.59 21.18 -0.72
C ARG A 102 -9.83 21.15 -2.05
N GLU A 103 -8.57 21.54 -2.05
CA GLU A 103 -7.69 21.56 -3.22
C GLU A 103 -6.93 20.22 -3.41
N ARG A 104 -6.96 19.33 -2.42
CA ARG A 104 -6.35 17.99 -2.51
C ARG A 104 -7.22 17.00 -3.29
N SER A 105 -8.53 17.26 -3.37
CA SER A 105 -9.52 16.43 -4.06
C SER A 105 -9.88 16.96 -5.46
N ALA A 106 -9.43 18.15 -5.84
CA ALA A 106 -9.61 18.69 -7.18
C ALA A 106 -8.41 18.29 -8.08
N PRO A 107 -8.64 17.73 -9.28
CA PRO A 107 -7.54 17.49 -10.21
C PRO A 107 -6.93 18.85 -10.60
N ALA A 108 -5.60 18.95 -10.55
CA ALA A 108 -4.90 20.03 -11.24
C ALA A 108 -5.02 19.77 -12.75
N PHE A 109 -6.18 20.07 -13.31
CA PHE A 109 -6.37 20.06 -14.75
C PHE A 109 -5.55 21.22 -15.29
N LEU A 110 -4.35 20.92 -15.80
CA LEU A 110 -3.62 21.86 -16.63
C LEU A 110 -4.51 22.08 -17.86
N SER A 111 -5.20 23.23 -17.88
CA SER A 111 -5.88 23.75 -19.06
C SER A 111 -4.84 23.82 -20.18
N ARG A 112 -4.78 22.77 -21.01
CA ARG A 112 -4.21 22.91 -22.34
C ARG A 112 -5.22 23.73 -23.12
N SER A 113 -4.95 25.02 -23.21
CA SER A 113 -5.51 25.87 -24.26
C SER A 113 -5.15 25.26 -25.62
N LYS A 114 -6.13 25.37 -26.52
CA LYS A 114 -6.15 25.02 -27.95
C LYS A 114 -4.81 24.86 -28.64
#